data_AF-A0A453QAC9-F1
#
_entry.id   AF-A0A453QAC9-F1
#
_cell.length_a   1.000
_cell.length_b   1.000
_cell.length_c   1.000
_cell.angle_alpha   90.00
_cell.angle_beta   90.00
_cell.angle_gamma   90.00
#
_symmetry.space_group_name_H-M   'P 1'
#
loop_
_entity.id
_entity.type
_entity.pdbx_description
1 polymer ?
#
loop_
_entity_poly.entity_id
_entity_poly.type
_entity_poly.pdbx_seq_one_letter_code
_entity_poly.pdbx_strand_id
1 'polypeptide(L)'
;MRWNSNIVFSRPVRWIMALHGDLVVPFSFAGISSGSQSCGLRNSSLANFKVETAESYLHTVEKAGIVIDMQERRAKILDDSSTLARGVDGDFIAPDSLLQEVVNLVEAPVPILGRYDDSFLELPKDVLTTVMQKHQRYFPVTSKSTGDLLPYFITVANGSISEEVVRKGNEAVLRLCKGPMKIF
;
A
#
# COMPACT_ATOMS: atom_id res chain seq x y z
N MET A 1 -22.64 1.23 -5.21
CA MET A 1 -22.98 2.67 -5.11
C MET A 1 -23.19 3.20 -6.53
N ARG A 2 -24.15 4.12 -6.73
CA ARG A 2 -24.32 4.83 -8.01
C ARG A 2 -23.71 6.22 -7.84
N TRP A 3 -22.83 6.62 -8.75
CA TRP A 3 -22.10 7.90 -8.69
C TRP A 3 -22.53 8.74 -9.88
N ASN A 4 -23.42 9.74 -9.67
CA ASN A 4 -23.94 10.70 -10.66
C ASN A 4 -24.32 10.15 -12.05
N SER A 5 -24.51 8.83 -12.15
CA SER A 5 -24.84 8.07 -13.34
C SER A 5 -25.60 6.81 -12.91
N ASN A 6 -26.37 6.21 -13.82
CA ASN A 6 -27.07 4.95 -13.54
C ASN A 6 -26.15 3.72 -13.51
N ILE A 7 -24.83 3.94 -13.64
CA ILE A 7 -23.82 2.88 -13.67
C ILE A 7 -23.41 2.51 -12.25
N VAL A 8 -23.32 1.21 -12.00
CA VAL A 8 -22.85 0.67 -10.73
C VAL A 8 -21.35 0.43 -10.82
N PHE A 9 -20.59 1.22 -10.07
CA PHE A 9 -19.15 1.00 -9.86
C PHE A 9 -18.83 1.25 -8.39
N SER A 10 -17.76 0.63 -7.89
CA SER A 10 -17.39 0.76 -6.47
C SER A 10 -17.03 2.19 -6.10
N ARG A 11 -16.44 2.95 -7.03
CA ARG A 11 -16.04 4.37 -6.91
C ARG A 11 -16.39 5.17 -8.18
N PRO A 12 -16.33 6.50 -8.18
CA PRO A 12 -16.45 7.25 -9.42
C PRO A 12 -15.28 6.91 -10.35
N VAL A 13 -15.58 6.48 -11.57
CA VAL A 13 -14.60 6.48 -12.67
C VAL A 13 -14.17 7.93 -12.89
N ARG A 14 -12.88 8.19 -13.15
CA ARG A 14 -12.34 9.55 -13.32
C ARG A 14 -11.76 9.80 -14.70
N TRP A 15 -11.25 8.75 -15.33
CA TRP A 15 -10.66 8.77 -16.67
C TRP A 15 -10.72 7.35 -17.23
N ILE A 16 -10.58 7.23 -18.55
CA ILE A 16 -10.50 5.96 -19.26
C ILE A 16 -9.42 6.12 -20.32
N MET A 17 -8.44 5.23 -20.32
CA MET A 17 -7.46 5.13 -21.40
C MET A 17 -7.81 3.94 -22.29
N ALA A 18 -7.85 4.15 -23.59
CA ALA A 18 -8.10 3.09 -24.56
C ALA A 18 -7.30 3.36 -25.84
N LEU A 19 -6.29 2.54 -26.07
CA LEU A 19 -5.36 2.66 -27.19
C LEU A 19 -5.32 1.36 -28.01
N HIS A 20 -5.18 1.49 -29.32
CA HIS A 20 -4.85 0.42 -30.24
C HIS A 20 -3.65 0.88 -31.10
N GLY A 21 -2.45 0.42 -30.75
CA GLY A 21 -1.22 1.05 -31.21
C GLY A 21 -1.13 2.48 -30.70
N ASP A 22 -0.98 3.45 -31.60
CA ASP A 22 -0.97 4.90 -31.32
C ASP A 22 -2.36 5.57 -31.43
N LEU A 23 -3.40 4.82 -31.78
CA LEU A 23 -4.74 5.35 -31.98
C LEU A 23 -5.60 5.24 -30.72
N VAL A 24 -6.24 6.34 -30.33
CA VAL A 24 -7.29 6.33 -29.30
C VAL A 24 -8.53 5.64 -29.84
N VAL A 25 -9.03 4.64 -29.11
CA VAL A 25 -10.31 3.98 -29.42
C VAL A 25 -11.43 4.80 -28.78
N PRO A 26 -12.26 5.53 -29.55
CA PRO A 26 -13.21 6.49 -28.99
C PRO A 26 -14.46 5.79 -28.47
N PHE A 27 -14.73 5.95 -27.18
CA PHE A 27 -16.01 5.58 -26.56
C PHE A 27 -16.23 6.41 -25.30
N SER A 28 -17.44 6.32 -24.74
CA SER A 28 -17.75 6.93 -23.45
C SER A 28 -18.37 5.91 -22.50
N PHE A 29 -18.00 5.98 -21.23
CA PHE A 29 -18.57 5.16 -20.16
C PHE A 29 -18.72 6.01 -18.90
N ALA A 30 -19.86 5.90 -18.21
CA ALA A 30 -20.17 6.70 -17.01
C ALA A 30 -20.03 8.23 -17.22
N GLY A 31 -20.27 8.72 -18.45
CA GLY A 31 -20.12 10.14 -18.80
C GLY A 31 -18.68 10.59 -19.03
N ILE A 32 -17.72 9.65 -19.10
CA ILE A 32 -16.30 9.92 -19.33
C ILE A 32 -15.91 9.36 -20.69
N SER A 33 -15.25 10.18 -21.50
CA SER A 33 -14.70 9.75 -22.79
C SER A 33 -13.32 9.10 -22.62
N SER A 34 -13.05 8.09 -23.46
CA SER A 34 -11.73 7.48 -23.55
C SER A 34 -10.70 8.45 -24.15
N GLY A 35 -9.45 8.27 -23.78
CA GLY A 35 -8.31 9.05 -24.26
C GLY A 35 -6.99 8.28 -24.19
N SER A 36 -5.89 9.02 -24.28
CA SER A 36 -4.52 8.53 -24.18
C SER A 36 -3.82 8.92 -22.87
N GLN A 37 -4.57 9.44 -21.90
CA GLN A 37 -4.02 9.87 -20.61
C GLN A 37 -4.23 8.80 -19.54
N SER A 38 -3.20 8.61 -18.72
CA SER A 38 -3.22 7.79 -17.52
C SER A 38 -2.80 8.63 -16.31
N CYS A 39 -3.06 8.11 -15.11
CA CYS A 39 -2.68 8.76 -13.86
C CYS A 39 -1.60 7.97 -13.14
N GLY A 40 -0.64 8.69 -12.58
CA GLY A 40 0.38 8.16 -11.69
C GLY A 40 -0.02 8.27 -10.22
N LEU A 41 0.96 8.10 -9.34
CA LEU A 41 0.78 8.26 -7.90
C LEU A 41 0.41 9.71 -7.56
N ARG A 42 -0.54 9.89 -6.63
CA ARG A 42 -1.10 11.21 -6.27
C ARG A 42 -0.07 12.21 -5.74
N ASN A 43 1.01 11.72 -5.15
CA ASN A 43 2.11 12.45 -4.55
C ASN A 43 3.33 12.58 -5.50
N SER A 44 3.20 12.12 -6.74
CA SER A 44 4.26 12.21 -7.75
C SER A 44 4.09 13.45 -8.63
N SER A 45 5.20 13.99 -9.13
CA SER A 45 5.21 15.05 -10.15
C SER A 45 4.59 14.59 -11.47
N LEU A 46 4.48 13.28 -11.69
CA LEU A 46 3.83 12.64 -12.84
C LEU A 46 2.42 12.14 -12.49
N ALA A 47 1.63 12.95 -11.79
CA ALA A 47 0.27 12.58 -11.40
C ALA A 47 -0.64 12.28 -12.60
N ASN A 48 -0.41 12.94 -13.73
CA ASN A 48 -1.04 12.64 -15.02
C ASN A 48 0.04 12.55 -16.09
N PHE A 49 -0.01 11.53 -16.93
CA PHE A 49 0.91 11.36 -18.05
C PHE A 49 0.19 10.83 -19.29
N LYS A 50 0.69 11.22 -20.45
CA LYS A 50 0.20 10.72 -21.73
C LYS A 50 0.95 9.45 -22.10
N VAL A 51 0.21 8.50 -22.64
CA VAL A 51 0.73 7.25 -23.20
C VAL A 51 0.64 7.38 -24.71
N GLU A 52 1.79 7.32 -25.38
CA GLU A 52 1.87 7.53 -26.83
C GLU A 52 1.36 6.32 -27.60
N THR A 53 1.73 5.10 -27.18
CA THR A 53 1.22 3.86 -27.78
C THR A 53 0.86 2.83 -26.72
N ALA A 54 -0.02 1.88 -27.08
CA ALA A 54 -0.41 0.79 -26.19
C ALA A 54 0.80 -0.02 -25.69
N GLU A 55 1.80 -0.22 -26.54
CA GLU A 55 3.04 -0.95 -26.24
C GLU A 55 3.94 -0.16 -25.27
N SER A 56 3.92 1.18 -25.32
CA SER A 56 4.71 2.01 -24.42
C SER A 56 4.12 2.16 -23.02
N TYR A 57 2.90 1.65 -22.79
CA TYR A 57 2.17 1.83 -21.53
C TYR A 57 2.97 1.37 -20.31
N LEU A 58 3.44 0.11 -20.31
CA LEU A 58 4.15 -0.49 -19.18
C LEU A 58 5.39 0.33 -18.82
N HIS A 59 6.21 0.69 -19.80
CA HIS A 59 7.40 1.51 -19.62
C HIS A 59 7.09 2.92 -19.10
N THR A 60 5.97 3.50 -19.54
CA THR A 60 5.56 4.85 -19.10
C THR A 60 5.11 4.82 -17.63
N VAL A 61 4.39 3.77 -17.23
CA VAL A 61 3.93 3.59 -15.85
C VAL A 61 5.09 3.29 -14.90
N GLU A 62 6.05 2.48 -15.33
CA GLU A 62 7.27 2.21 -14.57
C GLU A 62 8.08 3.50 -14.34
N LYS A 63 8.23 4.34 -15.37
CA LYS A 63 8.83 5.68 -15.23
C LYS A 63 8.07 6.62 -14.30
N ALA A 64 6.76 6.43 -14.15
CA ALA A 64 5.96 7.14 -13.16
C ALA A 64 6.14 6.60 -11.73
N GLY A 65 6.96 5.55 -11.56
CA GLY A 65 7.30 4.94 -10.28
C GLY A 65 6.33 3.87 -9.82
N ILE A 66 5.48 3.33 -10.70
CA ILE A 66 4.47 2.33 -10.37
C ILE A 66 4.95 0.94 -10.81
N VAL A 67 4.83 -0.03 -9.91
CA VAL A 67 5.08 -1.45 -10.19
C VAL A 67 3.74 -2.10 -10.52
N ILE A 68 3.48 -2.36 -11.81
CA ILE A 68 2.20 -2.93 -12.25
C ILE A 68 2.07 -4.39 -11.82
N ASP A 69 3.13 -5.17 -12.01
CA ASP A 69 3.11 -6.61 -11.76
C ASP A 69 2.90 -6.90 -10.26
N MET A 70 1.92 -7.73 -9.95
CA MET A 70 1.57 -8.06 -8.58
C MET A 70 2.60 -8.97 -7.91
N GLN A 71 3.23 -9.88 -8.67
CA GLN A 71 4.27 -10.75 -8.15
C GLN A 71 5.54 -9.96 -7.87
N GLU A 72 5.89 -9.02 -8.74
CA GLU A 72 7.01 -8.11 -8.52
C GLU A 72 6.78 -7.23 -7.27
N ARG A 73 5.60 -6.62 -7.12
CA ARG A 73 5.22 -5.89 -5.91
C ARG A 73 5.33 -6.75 -4.65
N ARG A 74 4.82 -7.97 -4.73
CA ARG A 74 4.85 -8.93 -3.61
C ARG A 74 6.28 -9.27 -3.21
N ALA A 75 7.14 -9.62 -4.17
CA ALA A 75 8.54 -9.93 -3.93
C ALA A 75 9.26 -8.74 -3.31
N LYS A 76 9.07 -7.54 -3.87
CA LYS A 76 9.64 -6.29 -3.33
C LYS A 76 9.23 -6.03 -1.88
N ILE A 77 7.95 -6.16 -1.54
CA ILE A 77 7.47 -5.98 -0.17
C ILE A 77 8.15 -6.99 0.77
N LEU A 78 8.25 -8.25 0.38
CA LEU A 78 8.86 -9.30 1.21
C LEU A 78 10.35 -9.07 1.43
N ASP A 79 11.10 -8.79 0.37
CA ASP A 79 12.56 -8.64 0.42
C ASP A 79 12.98 -7.41 1.23
N ASP A 80 12.33 -6.27 0.99
CA ASP A 80 12.59 -5.02 1.71
C ASP A 80 12.16 -5.14 3.18
N SER A 81 11.00 -5.75 3.46
CA SER A 81 10.53 -5.99 4.84
C SER A 81 11.44 -6.94 5.60
N SER A 82 11.94 -8.00 4.95
CA SER A 82 12.91 -8.93 5.53
C SER A 82 14.22 -8.24 5.88
N THR A 83 14.66 -7.32 5.02
CA THR A 83 15.87 -6.52 5.27
C THR A 83 15.70 -5.58 6.46
N LEU A 84 14.54 -4.93 6.57
CA LEU A 84 14.21 -4.07 7.72
C LEU A 84 14.09 -4.87 9.03
N ALA A 85 13.43 -6.02 9.02
CA ALA A 85 13.28 -6.88 10.18
C ALA A 85 14.63 -7.40 10.69
N ARG A 86 15.52 -7.83 9.77
CA ARG A 86 16.89 -8.23 10.12
C ARG A 86 17.70 -7.12 10.76
N GLY A 87 17.44 -5.86 10.41
CA GLY A 87 18.09 -4.70 11.02
C GLY A 87 17.81 -4.52 12.51
N VAL A 88 16.79 -5.20 13.05
CA VAL A 88 16.44 -5.22 14.48
C VAL A 88 16.51 -6.63 15.09
N ASP A 89 17.33 -7.51 14.49
CA ASP A 89 17.48 -8.92 14.88
C ASP A 89 16.14 -9.70 14.93
N GLY A 90 15.19 -9.25 14.11
CA GLY A 90 13.85 -9.80 14.02
C GLY A 90 13.57 -10.52 12.71
N ASP A 91 12.39 -11.11 12.68
CA ASP A 91 11.65 -11.56 11.51
C ASP A 91 10.25 -10.93 11.56
N PHE A 92 9.45 -11.06 10.50
CA PHE A 92 8.12 -10.46 10.45
C PHE A 92 7.03 -11.48 10.11
N ILE A 93 5.83 -11.24 10.65
CA ILE A 93 4.67 -12.09 10.41
C ILE A 93 3.83 -11.46 9.29
N ALA A 94 3.85 -12.07 8.11
CA ALA A 94 3.03 -11.67 6.97
C ALA A 94 2.15 -12.85 6.51
N PRO A 95 0.92 -12.99 7.04
CA PRO A 95 -0.05 -13.94 6.52
C PRO A 95 -0.33 -13.64 5.05
N ASP A 96 -0.49 -14.69 4.23
CA ASP A 96 -0.64 -14.55 2.77
C ASP A 96 -1.82 -13.63 2.38
N SER A 97 -2.94 -13.74 3.09
CA SER A 97 -4.12 -12.91 2.90
C SER A 97 -3.84 -11.42 3.15
N LEU A 98 -3.09 -11.09 4.19
CA LEU A 98 -2.71 -9.72 4.50
C LEU A 98 -1.73 -9.18 3.47
N LEU A 99 -0.73 -9.98 3.09
CA LEU A 99 0.23 -9.59 2.06
C LEU A 99 -0.46 -9.33 0.72
N GLN A 100 -1.41 -10.18 0.34
CA GLN A 100 -2.22 -9.97 -0.86
C GLN A 100 -3.07 -8.70 -0.77
N GLU A 101 -3.65 -8.39 0.39
CA GLU A 101 -4.36 -7.13 0.61
C GLU A 101 -3.42 -5.93 0.41
N VAL A 102 -2.26 -5.94 1.07
CA VAL A 102 -1.26 -4.85 0.96
C VAL A 102 -0.77 -4.66 -0.47
N VAL A 103 -0.46 -5.75 -1.18
CA VAL A 103 -0.07 -5.71 -2.61
C VAL A 103 -1.14 -5.02 -3.45
N ASN A 104 -2.43 -5.23 -3.17
CA ASN A 104 -3.52 -4.60 -3.90
C ASN A 104 -3.82 -3.15 -3.44
N LEU A 105 -3.34 -2.75 -2.27
CA LEU A 105 -3.50 -1.39 -1.74
C LEU A 105 -2.43 -0.42 -2.25
N VAL A 106 -1.24 -0.91 -2.59
CA VAL A 106 -0.10 -0.07 -2.99
C VAL A 106 0.36 -0.39 -4.41
N GLU A 107 0.71 0.66 -5.14
CA GLU A 107 1.20 0.60 -6.52
C GLU A 107 2.73 0.77 -6.58
N ALA A 108 3.31 1.44 -5.57
CA ALA A 108 4.73 1.68 -5.41
C ALA A 108 5.14 1.40 -3.95
N PRO A 109 5.38 0.13 -3.59
CA PRO A 109 5.57 -0.25 -2.19
C PRO A 109 6.88 0.32 -1.64
N VAL A 110 6.77 0.98 -0.47
CA VAL A 110 7.91 1.41 0.34
C VAL A 110 7.70 0.90 1.77
N PRO A 111 8.24 -0.29 2.12
CA PRO A 111 8.22 -0.78 3.49
C PRO A 111 9.01 0.12 4.43
N ILE A 112 8.46 0.38 5.61
CA ILE A 112 9.03 1.28 6.62
C ILE A 112 8.91 0.61 7.98
N LEU A 113 10.04 0.57 8.69
CA LEU A 113 10.09 0.07 10.06
C LEU A 113 9.65 1.18 11.03
N GLY A 114 8.64 0.88 11.85
CA GLY A 114 8.19 1.73 12.94
C GLY A 114 8.40 1.06 14.31
N ARG A 115 8.43 1.87 15.36
CA ARG A 115 8.54 1.41 16.75
C ARG A 115 7.35 1.88 17.58
N TYR A 116 6.82 1.01 18.42
CA TYR A 116 5.82 1.39 19.42
C TYR A 116 6.38 1.26 20.84
N ASP A 117 5.64 1.78 21.82
CA ASP A 117 6.06 1.77 23.22
C ASP A 117 6.10 0.34 23.77
N ASP A 118 7.18 -0.03 24.45
CA ASP A 118 7.40 -1.38 24.96
C ASP A 118 6.26 -1.82 25.91
N SER A 119 5.56 -0.90 26.57
CA SER A 119 4.41 -1.25 27.42
C SER A 119 3.17 -1.75 26.67
N PHE A 120 3.14 -1.71 25.32
CA PHE A 120 2.15 -2.47 24.56
C PHE A 120 2.40 -3.98 24.61
N LEU A 121 3.63 -4.42 24.93
CA LEU A 121 3.97 -5.84 25.07
C LEU A 121 3.35 -6.48 26.33
N GLU A 122 2.80 -5.65 27.24
CA GLU A 122 1.97 -6.13 28.36
C GLU A 122 0.62 -6.68 27.90
N LEU A 123 0.15 -6.24 26.72
CA LEU A 123 -1.08 -6.77 26.13
C LEU A 123 -0.85 -8.19 25.60
N PRO A 124 -1.89 -9.04 25.61
CA PRO A 124 -1.80 -10.36 24.98
C PRO A 124 -1.37 -10.24 23.52
N LYS A 125 -0.37 -11.05 23.13
CA LYS A 125 0.23 -11.04 21.78
C LYS A 125 -0.81 -11.11 20.67
N ASP A 126 -1.86 -11.91 20.86
CA ASP A 126 -2.94 -12.09 19.88
C ASP A 126 -3.76 -10.82 19.66
N VAL A 127 -4.00 -10.04 20.72
CA VAL A 127 -4.74 -8.77 20.63
C VAL A 127 -3.93 -7.75 19.83
N LEU A 128 -2.66 -7.58 20.18
CA LEU A 128 -1.78 -6.62 19.51
C LEU A 128 -1.56 -6.98 18.04
N THR A 129 -1.30 -8.26 17.77
CA THR A 129 -1.15 -8.80 16.41
C THR A 129 -2.42 -8.57 15.58
N THR A 130 -3.59 -8.84 16.15
CA THR A 130 -4.87 -8.64 15.46
C THR A 130 -5.11 -7.17 15.12
N VAL A 131 -4.81 -6.26 16.05
CA VAL A 131 -4.97 -4.82 15.82
C VAL A 131 -4.05 -4.33 14.69
N MET A 132 -2.78 -4.73 14.73
CA MET A 132 -1.80 -4.39 13.71
C MET A 132 -2.21 -4.92 12.32
N GLN A 133 -2.58 -6.19 12.24
CA GLN A 133 -2.87 -6.84 10.96
C GLN A 133 -4.23 -6.38 10.38
N LYS A 134 -5.32 -6.43 11.16
CA LYS A 134 -6.66 -6.19 10.63
C LYS A 134 -6.99 -4.72 10.42
N HIS A 135 -6.60 -3.85 11.35
CA HIS A 135 -7.01 -2.45 11.29
C HIS A 135 -5.98 -1.60 10.53
N GLN A 136 -4.70 -1.89 10.73
CA GLN A 136 -3.63 -1.04 10.22
C GLN A 136 -2.86 -1.63 9.03
N ARG A 137 -3.04 -2.92 8.74
CA ARG A 137 -2.29 -3.66 7.72
C ARG A 137 -0.77 -3.60 7.94
N TYR A 138 -0.37 -3.67 9.20
CA TYR A 138 1.04 -3.76 9.58
C TYR A 138 1.47 -5.21 9.71
N PHE A 139 2.75 -5.46 9.43
CA PHE A 139 3.42 -6.72 9.72
C PHE A 139 4.11 -6.62 11.09
N PRO A 140 3.67 -7.37 12.11
CA PRO A 140 4.35 -7.41 13.40
C PRO A 140 5.74 -8.03 13.25
N VAL A 141 6.71 -7.52 14.01
CA VAL A 141 8.08 -8.05 14.03
C VAL A 141 8.26 -8.92 15.27
N THR A 142 8.84 -10.10 15.11
CA THR A 142 9.18 -11.04 16.17
C THR A 142 10.67 -11.27 16.26
N SER A 143 11.18 -11.60 17.45
CA SER A 143 12.57 -11.98 17.66
C SER A 143 12.87 -13.26 16.91
N LYS A 144 13.98 -13.27 16.16
CA LYS A 144 14.43 -14.47 15.46
C LYS A 144 14.90 -15.58 16.42
N SER A 145 15.38 -15.21 17.62
CA SER A 145 15.92 -16.15 18.60
C SER A 145 14.85 -16.74 19.51
N THR A 146 13.92 -15.90 19.99
CA THR A 146 12.90 -16.35 20.97
C THR A 146 11.51 -16.55 20.36
N GLY A 147 11.23 -15.98 19.18
CA GLY A 147 9.89 -15.94 18.61
C GLY A 147 8.93 -14.97 19.33
N ASP A 148 9.43 -14.18 20.29
CA ASP A 148 8.62 -13.19 21.00
C ASP A 148 8.36 -11.96 20.15
N LEU A 149 7.24 -11.29 20.40
CA LEU A 149 6.92 -10.05 19.72
C LEU A 149 7.90 -8.95 20.15
N LEU A 150 8.51 -8.28 19.18
CA LEU A 150 9.36 -7.12 19.40
C LEU A 150 8.53 -5.83 19.31
N PRO A 151 8.98 -4.72 19.92
CA PRO A 151 8.29 -3.43 19.88
C PRO A 151 8.37 -2.74 18.50
N TYR A 152 8.45 -3.53 17.41
CA TYR A 152 8.57 -3.07 16.03
C TYR A 152 7.45 -3.62 15.16
N PHE A 153 7.15 -2.87 14.12
CA PHE A 153 6.21 -3.25 13.08
C PHE A 153 6.70 -2.70 11.74
N ILE A 154 6.26 -3.32 10.65
CA ILE A 154 6.52 -2.85 9.30
C ILE A 154 5.20 -2.39 8.69
N THR A 155 5.18 -1.17 8.19
CA THR A 155 4.09 -0.61 7.40
C THR A 155 4.56 -0.40 5.97
N VAL A 156 3.66 -0.46 4.98
CA VAL A 156 4.01 -0.24 3.58
C VAL A 156 3.37 1.05 3.09
N ALA A 157 4.19 2.05 2.77
CA ALA A 157 3.74 3.28 2.14
C ALA A 157 3.57 3.09 0.62
N ASN A 158 2.83 4.00 -0.01
CA ASN A 158 2.63 4.02 -1.45
C ASN A 158 3.30 5.26 -2.07
N GLY A 159 4.40 5.05 -2.77
CA GLY A 159 5.15 6.07 -3.49
C GLY A 159 6.14 6.87 -2.64
N SER A 160 6.73 7.88 -3.28
CA SER A 160 7.77 8.73 -2.69
C SER A 160 7.19 9.66 -1.62
N ILE A 161 7.23 9.22 -0.36
CA ILE A 161 6.85 10.00 0.82
C ILE A 161 8.03 9.99 1.78
N SER A 162 8.18 11.05 2.58
CA SER A 162 9.14 11.06 3.68
C SER A 162 8.86 9.90 4.65
N GLU A 163 9.79 8.94 4.71
CA GLU A 163 9.70 7.79 5.61
C GLU A 163 9.56 8.23 7.07
N GLU A 164 10.23 9.33 7.46
CA GLU A 164 10.15 9.87 8.81
C GLU A 164 8.72 10.33 9.17
N VAL A 165 8.05 11.01 8.24
CA VAL A 165 6.67 11.48 8.43
C VAL A 165 5.72 10.29 8.53
N VAL A 166 5.87 9.30 7.63
CA VAL A 166 5.05 8.09 7.65
C VAL A 166 5.28 7.31 8.94
N ARG A 167 6.54 7.11 9.35
CA ARG A 167 6.88 6.43 10.60
C ARG A 167 6.22 7.14 11.79
N LYS A 168 6.48 8.44 11.98
CA LYS A 168 5.89 9.22 13.09
C LYS A 168 4.35 9.17 13.11
N GLY A 169 3.72 9.25 11.93
CA GLY A 169 2.26 9.16 11.81
C GLY A 169 1.71 7.81 12.26
N ASN A 170 2.29 6.71 11.78
CA ASN A 170 1.85 5.36 12.15
C ASN A 170 2.14 5.01 13.61
N GLU A 171 3.29 5.46 14.15
CA GLU A 171 3.60 5.32 15.58
C GLU A 171 2.58 6.05 16.47
N ALA A 172 2.12 7.24 16.03
CA ALA A 172 1.08 7.98 16.74
C ALA A 172 -0.28 7.26 16.71
N VAL A 173 -0.64 6.61 15.60
CA VAL A 173 -1.88 5.81 15.49
C VAL A 173 -1.88 4.67 16.51
N LEU A 174 -0.78 3.91 16.61
CA LEU A 174 -0.68 2.85 17.62
C LEU A 174 -0.74 3.40 19.04
N ARG A 175 -0.09 4.54 19.31
CA ARG A 175 -0.16 5.20 20.62
C ARG A 175 -1.60 5.55 21.03
N LEU A 176 -2.42 6.00 20.10
CA LEU A 176 -3.82 6.36 20.36
C LEU A 176 -4.70 5.12 20.60
N CYS A 177 -4.37 3.97 20.02
CA CYS A 177 -5.04 2.70 20.29
C CYS A 177 -4.85 2.19 21.73
N LYS A 178 -3.98 2.83 22.54
CA LYS A 178 -3.84 2.57 23.98
C LYS A 178 -4.88 3.27 24.85
N GLY A 179 -5.64 4.22 24.30
CA GLY A 179 -6.83 4.75 24.99
C GLY A 179 -7.84 3.63 25.22
N PRO A 180 -8.80 3.77 26.15
CA PRO A 180 -9.81 2.76 26.37
C PRO A 180 -10.45 2.45 25.02
N MET A 181 -10.20 1.23 24.53
CA MET A 181 -10.72 0.69 23.30
C MET A 181 -12.23 0.56 23.51
N LYS A 182 -12.94 1.68 23.39
CA LYS A 182 -14.40 1.73 23.40
C LYS A 182 -14.81 1.12 22.08
N ILE A 183 -14.98 -0.19 22.12
CA ILE A 183 -15.73 -0.95 21.13
C ILE A 183 -17.13 -0.32 21.08
N PHE A 184 -17.42 0.41 20.01
CA PHE A 184 -18.77 0.77 19.57
C PHE A 184 -18.83 0.57 18.06
#